data_AF-A0A967GZ19-F1
#
_entry.id   AF-A0A967GZ19-F1
#
_cell.length_a   1.000
_cell.length_b   1.000
_cell.length_c   1.000
_cell.angle_alpha   90.00
_cell.angle_beta   90.00
_cell.angle_gamma   90.00
#
_symmetry.space_group_name_H-M   'P 1'
#
loop_
_entity.id
_entity.type
_entity.pdbx_description
1 polymer ?
#
loop_
_entity_poly.entity_id
_entity_poly.type
_entity_poly.pdbx_seq_one_letter_code
_entity_poly.pdbx_strand_id
1 'polypeptide(L)' 'MWFQTLTGFTEEHPEQVRSGIVVEGSRMTSLHNGREMSCGTLETPTLAELRDRLESSAIKRGALKLSEVVGDVRTLH' A
#
# COMPACT_ATOMS: atom_id res chain seq x y z
N MET A 1 -3.78 7.41 16.88
CA MET A 1 -2.83 6.43 16.30
C MET A 1 -3.59 5.58 15.28
N TRP A 2 -3.48 5.88 13.99
CA TRP A 2 -4.27 5.20 12.93
C TRP A 2 -4.04 3.68 12.91
N PHE A 3 -2.81 3.23 13.18
CA PHE A 3 -2.45 1.81 13.19
C PHE A 3 -3.21 1.05 14.28
N GLN A 4 -3.21 1.54 15.52
CA GLN A 4 -3.94 0.91 16.62
C GLN A 4 -5.45 0.88 16.36
N THR A 5 -6.02 1.91 15.74
CA THR A 5 -7.43 1.89 15.33
C THR A 5 -7.71 0.83 14.26
N LEU A 6 -6.73 0.53 13.40
CA LEU A 6 -6.83 -0.48 12.36
C LEU A 6 -6.65 -1.90 12.90
N THR A 7 -5.57 -2.14 13.64
CA THR A 7 -5.12 -3.48 14.05
C THR A 7 -5.55 -3.86 15.46
N GLY A 8 -5.97 -2.90 16.29
CA GLY A 8 -6.38 -3.12 17.67
C GLY A 8 -5.23 -3.13 18.68
N PHE A 9 -3.97 -2.96 18.25
CA PHE A 9 -2.81 -2.94 19.14
C PHE A 9 -1.84 -1.81 18.79
N THR A 10 -1.06 -1.37 19.76
CA THR A 10 -0.06 -0.30 19.55
C THR A 10 1.16 -0.87 18.83
N GLU A 11 1.64 -0.19 17.79
CA GLU A 11 2.89 -0.53 17.14
C GLU A 11 4.07 -0.19 18.06
N GLU A 12 4.84 -1.20 18.45
CA GLU A 12 6.00 -1.02 19.33
C GLU A 12 7.32 -1.38 18.63
N HIS A 13 7.38 -2.54 17.97
CA HIS A 13 8.58 -3.04 17.30
C HIS A 13 8.22 -4.06 16.21
N PRO A 14 9.08 -4.28 15.20
CA PRO A 14 8.74 -5.06 14.01
C PRO A 14 8.33 -6.51 14.29
N GLU A 15 8.93 -7.17 15.27
CA GLU A 15 8.63 -8.56 15.65
C GLU A 15 7.23 -8.69 16.26
N GLN A 16 6.83 -7.71 17.07
CA GLN A 16 5.50 -7.63 17.66
C GLN A 16 4.42 -7.44 16.58
N VAL A 17 4.68 -6.57 15.59
CA VAL A 17 3.74 -6.37 14.47
C VAL A 17 3.58 -7.65 13.65
N ARG A 18 4.68 -8.33 13.31
CA ARG A 18 4.64 -9.57 12.53
C ARG A 18 3.95 -10.72 13.24
N SER A 19 4.04 -10.80 14.56
CA SER A 19 3.33 -11.83 15.34
C SER A 19 1.85 -11.53 15.52
N GLY A 20 1.43 -10.27 15.37
CA GLY A 20 0.03 -9.84 15.53
C GLY A 20 -0.80 -9.83 14.25
N ILE A 21 -0.20 -10.09 13.08
CA ILE A 21 -0.86 -9.98 11.77
C ILE A 21 -0.54 -11.21 10.91
N VAL A 22 -1.56 -11.79 10.30
CA VAL A 22 -1.43 -12.86 9.29
C VAL A 22 -1.74 -12.29 7.92
N VAL A 23 -0.93 -12.64 6.91
CA VAL A 23 -1.13 -12.24 5.52
C VAL A 23 -1.28 -13.48 4.65
N GLU A 24 -2.41 -13.59 3.97
CA GLU A 24 -2.77 -14.67 3.04
C GLU A 24 -3.15 -14.07 1.68
N GLY A 25 -2.22 -14.08 0.74
CA GLY A 25 -2.39 -13.44 -0.56
C GLY A 25 -2.60 -11.93 -0.42
N SER A 26 -3.76 -11.43 -0.85
CA SER A 26 -4.16 -10.02 -0.72
C SER A 26 -5.00 -9.74 0.52
N ARG A 27 -5.10 -10.69 1.46
CA ARG A 27 -5.84 -10.55 2.72
C ARG A 27 -4.87 -10.43 3.87
N MET A 28 -5.09 -9.43 4.71
CA MET A 28 -4.37 -9.19 5.94
C MET A 28 -5.35 -9.26 7.11
N THR A 29 -5.07 -10.08 8.11
CA THR A 29 -5.93 -10.29 9.28
C THR A 29 -5.18 -9.91 10.54
N SER A 30 -5.74 -9.00 11.33
CA SER A 30 -5.22 -8.74 12.68
C SER A 30 -5.68 -9.81 13.65
N LEU A 31 -4.74 -10.42 14.37
CA LEU A 31 -5.01 -11.44 15.37
C LEU A 31 -5.55 -10.87 16.68
N HIS A 32 -5.43 -9.55 16.92
CA HIS A 32 -5.87 -8.93 18.17
C HIS A 32 -7.36 -8.57 18.18
N ASN A 33 -7.87 -8.07 17.05
CA ASN A 33 -9.26 -7.64 16.92
C ASN A 33 -10.05 -8.46 15.86
N GLY A 34 -9.42 -9.41 15.18
CA GLY A 34 -10.04 -10.24 14.15
C GLY A 34 -10.39 -9.48 12.86
N ARG A 35 -9.92 -8.24 12.70
CA ARG A 35 -10.27 -7.41 11.54
C ARG A 35 -9.52 -7.89 10.30
N GLU A 36 -10.26 -8.11 9.23
CA GLU A 36 -9.71 -8.38 7.90
C GLU A 36 -9.59 -7.09 7.08
N MET A 37 -8.47 -6.96 6.38
CA MET A 37 -8.17 -5.87 5.46
C MET A 37 -7.65 -6.44 4.14
N SER A 38 -7.87 -5.72 3.04
CA SER A 38 -7.22 -6.04 1.77
C SER A 38 -5.88 -5.32 1.68
N CYS A 39 -4.83 -6.03 1.27
CA CYS A 39 -3.52 -5.47 0.99
C CYS A 39 -3.13 -5.73 -0.48
N GLY A 40 -2.52 -4.74 -1.10
CA GLY A 40 -1.97 -4.84 -2.45
C GLY A 40 -0.47 -5.07 -2.46
N THR A 41 0.09 -5.28 -3.64
CA THR A 41 1.53 -5.34 -3.85
C THR A 41 2.05 -3.95 -4.18
N LEU A 42 3.03 -3.48 -3.41
CA LEU A 42 3.79 -2.28 -3.78
C LEU A 42 4.83 -2.69 -4.84
N GLU A 43 4.65 -2.20 -6.06
CA GLU A 43 5.66 -2.29 -7.12
C GLU A 43 6.35 -0.93 -7.29
N THR A 44 7.65 -0.94 -7.57
CA THR A 44 8.42 0.26 -7.96
C THR A 44 8.99 0.08 -9.36
N PRO A 45 8.13 -0.08 -10.39
CA PRO A 45 8.59 -0.35 -11.74
C PRO A 45 9.34 0.87 -12.30
N THR A 46 10.34 0.60 -13.12
CA THR A 46 11.01 1.61 -13.92
C THR A 46 10.05 2.21 -14.95
N LEU A 47 10.39 3.42 -15.44
CA LEU A 47 9.63 4.04 -16.51
C LEU A 47 9.60 3.17 -17.79
N ALA A 48 10.66 2.40 -18.05
CA ALA A 48 10.73 1.48 -19.17
C ALA A 48 9.70 0.34 -19.04
N GLU A 49 9.66 -0.34 -17.88
CA GLU A 49 8.71 -1.42 -17.62
C GLU A 49 7.24 -0.94 -17.68
N LEU A 50 6.96 0.28 -17.20
CA LEU A 50 5.63 0.87 -17.31
C LEU A 50 5.23 1.11 -18.78
N ARG A 51 6.16 1.57 -19.61
CA ARG A 51 5.90 1.79 -21.05
C ARG A 51 5.60 0.46 -21.74
N ASP A 52 6.41 -0.57 -21.53
CA ASP A 52 6.22 -1.90 -22.13
C ASP A 52 4.87 -2.51 -21.75
N ARG A 53 4.48 -2.43 -20.47
CA ARG A 53 3.17 -2.90 -19.99
C ARG A 53 2.01 -2.19 -20.71
N LEU A 54 2.15 -0.89 -20.95
CA LEU A 54 1.12 -0.08 -21.62
C LEU A 54 1.07 -0.28 -23.13
N GLU A 55 2.20 -0.55 -23.80
CA GLU A 55 2.20 -0.83 -25.25
C GLU A 55 1.41 -2.10 -25.60
N SER A 56 1.36 -3.07 -24.69
CA SER A 56 0.53 -4.27 -24.83
C SER A 56 -0.96 -4.06 -24.55
N SER A 57 -1.36 -2.89 -24.04
CA SER A 57 -2.71 -2.60 -23.57
C SER A 57 -3.42 -1.60 -24.49
N ALA A 58 -4.66 -1.91 -24.91
CA ALA A 58 -5.46 -1.05 -25.80
C ALA A 58 -6.05 0.19 -25.07
N ILE A 59 -5.24 0.87 -24.26
CA ILE A 59 -5.68 1.99 -23.42
C ILE A 59 -5.77 3.26 -24.28
N LYS A 60 -6.88 4.00 -24.14
CA LYS A 60 -7.08 5.29 -24.81
C LYS A 60 -6.04 6.29 -24.31
N ARG A 61 -5.22 6.84 -25.22
CA ARG A 61 -4.30 7.93 -24.93
C ARG A 61 -5.10 9.22 -24.66
N GLY A 62 -5.13 9.65 -23.40
CA GLY A 62 -5.59 10.98 -22.98
C GLY A 62 -4.41 11.93 -22.75
N ALA A 63 -4.69 13.22 -22.58
CA ALA A 63 -3.69 14.19 -22.14
C ALA A 63 -3.53 14.12 -20.61
N LEU A 64 -2.34 13.76 -20.13
CA LEU A 64 -2.00 13.76 -18.70
C LEU A 64 -1.30 15.06 -18.33
N LYS A 65 -1.76 15.73 -17.27
CA LYS A 65 -1.06 16.85 -16.63
C LYS A 65 -0.58 16.38 -15.25
N LEU A 66 0.73 16.43 -15.01
CA LEU A 66 1.37 16.00 -13.76
C LEU A 66 2.16 17.17 -13.16
N SER A 67 2.13 17.29 -11.83
CA SER A 67 2.98 18.19 -11.06
C SER A 67 3.54 17.44 -9.85
N GLU A 68 4.84 17.59 -9.60
CA GLU A 68 5.50 17.02 -8.43
C GLU A 68 5.18 17.84 -7.18
N VAL A 69 4.88 17.14 -6.08
CA VAL A 69 4.74 17.74 -4.74
C VAL A 69 5.70 17.00 -3.81
N VAL A 70 6.64 17.72 -3.23
CA VAL A 70 7.60 17.19 -2.25
C VAL A 70 7.27 17.78 -0.89
N GLY A 71 7.00 16.94 0.10
CA GLY A 71 6.64 17.36 1.45
C GLY A 71 6.64 16.22 2.46
N ASP A 72 6.44 16.56 3.74
CA ASP A 72 6.31 15.57 4.82
C ASP A 72 5.01 14.78 4.64
N VAL A 73 5.12 13.45 4.48
CA VAL A 73 3.97 12.56 4.27
C VAL A 73 2.88 12.69 5.33
N ARG A 74 3.23 13.07 6.57
CA ARG A 74 2.27 13.28 7.67
C ARG A 74 1.41 14.52 7.48
N THR A 75 1.88 15.48 6.70
CA THR A 75 1.17 16.73 6.37
C THR A 75 0.34 16.62 5.10
N LEU A 76 0.64 15.63 4.25
CA LEU A 76 -0.04 15.37 2.97
C LEU A 76 -1.29 14.47 3.12
N HIS A 77 -1.62 14.05 4.34
CA HIS A 77 -2.62 13.03 4.63
C HIS A 77 -3.87 13.61 5.32
#